data_AF-A0A3M0HM75-F1
#
_entry.id   AF-A0A3M0HM75-F1
#
_cell.length_a   1.000
_cell.length_b   1.000
_cell.length_c   1.000
_cell.angle_alpha   90.00
_cell.angle_beta   90.00
_cell.angle_gamma   90.00
#
_symmetry.space_group_name_H-M   'P 1'
#
loop_
_entity.id
_entity.type
_entity.pdbx_description
1 polymer ?
#
loop_
_entity_poly.entity_id
_entity_poly.type
_entity_poly.pdbx_seq_one_letter_code
_entity_poly.pdbx_strand_id
1 'polypeptide(L)'
;MDALVTSREEAETALRQGGWASVSTGLRWFRSNAEGERDFLLVAEQLRYPDMGPMGIAAETLVLRFGVRGLCEVIGYLISDDLEFNAHEYLLGTLEDLYLEEDVPVRDMLVSMTADDRYIDLRPTIVEMLENPNMAADMQGALRTP
;
A
#
# COMPACT_ATOMS: atom_id res chain seq x y z
N MET A 1 -10.72 4.59 -23.77
CA MET A 1 -9.39 5.19 -23.88
C MET A 1 -9.20 5.94 -22.58
N ASP A 2 -8.56 5.31 -21.60
CA ASP A 2 -8.36 5.92 -20.29
C ASP A 2 -7.43 7.12 -20.48
N ALA A 3 -7.83 8.28 -19.96
CA ALA A 3 -7.02 9.48 -20.05
C ALA A 3 -5.73 9.24 -19.25
N LEU A 4 -4.59 9.20 -19.95
CA LEU A 4 -3.28 9.09 -19.32
C LEU A 4 -3.00 10.41 -18.61
N VAL A 5 -3.00 10.39 -17.28
CA VAL A 5 -2.50 11.49 -16.45
C VAL A 5 -0.98 11.53 -16.64
N THR A 6 -0.47 12.68 -17.08
CA THR A 6 0.95 12.86 -17.43
C THR A 6 1.69 13.81 -16.49
N SER A 7 0.96 14.59 -15.70
CA SER A 7 1.53 15.56 -14.77
C SER A 7 0.98 15.45 -13.36
N ARG A 8 1.71 16.04 -12.42
CA ARG A 8 1.30 16.14 -11.01
C ARG A 8 -0.03 16.87 -10.85
N GLU A 9 -0.21 17.98 -11.56
CA GLU A 9 -1.42 18.81 -11.47
C GLU A 9 -2.66 18.05 -11.96
N GLU A 10 -2.51 17.29 -13.04
CA GLU A 10 -3.55 16.39 -13.56
C GLU A 10 -3.87 15.28 -12.55
N ALA A 11 -2.86 14.68 -11.91
CA ALA A 11 -3.04 13.64 -10.89
C ALA A 11 -3.80 14.18 -9.68
N GLU A 12 -3.39 15.33 -9.13
CA GLU A 12 -4.10 15.98 -8.02
C GLU A 12 -5.53 16.38 -8.43
N THR A 13 -5.73 16.81 -9.68
CA THR A 13 -7.07 17.12 -10.19
C THR A 13 -7.94 15.88 -10.27
N ALA A 14 -7.39 14.75 -10.71
CA ALA A 14 -8.09 13.47 -10.79
C ALA A 14 -8.51 12.98 -9.38
N LEU A 15 -7.64 13.11 -8.38
CA LEU A 15 -7.98 12.83 -6.99
C LEU A 15 -9.16 13.69 -6.50
N ARG A 16 -9.15 15.00 -6.80
CA ARG A 16 -10.22 15.93 -6.38
C ARG A 16 -11.57 15.68 -7.06
N GLN A 17 -11.60 15.04 -8.22
CA GLN A 17 -12.86 14.67 -8.87
C GLN A 17 -13.63 13.60 -8.10
N GLY A 18 -12.94 12.82 -7.26
CA GLY A 18 -13.56 11.95 -6.26
C GLY A 18 -14.28 10.70 -6.78
N GLY A 19 -14.37 10.49 -8.09
CA GLY A 19 -14.90 9.24 -8.66
C GLY A 19 -13.84 8.15 -8.74
N TRP A 20 -14.20 6.89 -8.43
CA TRP A 20 -13.25 5.78 -8.27
C TRP A 20 -12.27 5.63 -9.43
N ALA A 21 -12.74 5.79 -10.67
CA ALA A 21 -11.91 5.69 -11.87
C ALA A 21 -10.91 6.86 -11.99
N SER A 22 -11.34 8.06 -11.64
CA SER A 22 -10.48 9.25 -11.66
C SER A 22 -9.44 9.19 -10.55
N VAL A 23 -9.85 8.82 -9.33
CA VAL A 23 -8.95 8.64 -8.19
C VAL A 23 -7.92 7.56 -8.48
N SER A 24 -8.34 6.41 -9.02
CA SER A 24 -7.42 5.34 -9.45
C SER A 24 -6.40 5.85 -10.48
N THR A 25 -6.81 6.70 -11.41
CA THR A 25 -5.92 7.26 -12.44
C THR A 25 -4.90 8.21 -11.83
N GLY A 26 -5.32 9.09 -10.91
CA GLY A 26 -4.41 9.96 -10.17
C GLY A 26 -3.41 9.17 -9.33
N LEU A 27 -3.89 8.17 -8.59
CA LEU A 27 -3.05 7.31 -7.75
C LEU A 27 -2.00 6.53 -8.56
N ARG A 28 -2.33 6.01 -9.75
CA ARG A 28 -1.33 5.35 -10.61
C ARG A 28 -0.21 6.28 -11.06
N TRP A 29 -0.49 7.57 -11.25
CA TRP A 29 0.55 8.55 -11.50
C TRP A 29 1.46 8.70 -10.27
N PHE A 30 0.88 8.81 -9.06
CA PHE A 30 1.65 8.87 -7.81
C PHE A 30 2.47 7.60 -7.54
N ARG A 31 1.96 6.41 -7.87
CA ARG A 31 2.70 5.14 -7.79
C ARG A 31 4.07 5.19 -8.46
N SER A 32 4.19 5.99 -9.53
CA SER A 32 5.44 6.13 -10.29
C SER A 32 6.26 7.39 -9.94
N ASN A 33 5.63 8.42 -9.36
CA ASN A 33 6.21 9.76 -9.25
C ASN A 33 6.17 10.38 -7.85
N ALA A 34 5.48 9.77 -6.88
CA ALA A 34 5.27 10.37 -5.57
C ALA A 34 6.58 10.55 -4.80
N GLU A 35 6.79 11.74 -4.24
CA GLU A 35 7.97 12.09 -3.44
C GLU A 35 7.65 13.11 -2.35
N GLY A 36 8.31 12.98 -1.20
CA GLY A 36 8.20 13.92 -0.10
C GLY A 36 6.90 13.84 0.70
N GLU A 37 6.81 14.70 1.72
CA GLU A 37 5.76 14.63 2.75
C GLU A 37 4.35 14.88 2.21
N ARG A 38 4.21 15.84 1.29
CA ARG A 38 2.91 16.19 0.74
C ARG A 38 2.28 15.02 -0.01
N ASP A 39 3.07 14.29 -0.78
CA ASP A 39 2.58 13.16 -1.57
C ASP A 39 2.26 11.98 -0.68
N PHE A 40 3.08 11.74 0.33
CA PHE A 40 2.81 10.74 1.36
C PHE A 40 1.42 10.95 1.97
N LEU A 41 1.14 12.17 2.46
CA LEU A 41 -0.14 12.48 3.10
C LEU A 41 -1.32 12.36 2.14
N LEU A 42 -1.16 12.83 0.89
CA LEU A 42 -2.19 12.74 -0.14
C LEU A 42 -2.56 11.28 -0.47
N VAL A 43 -1.55 10.42 -0.61
CA VAL A 43 -1.75 9.00 -0.91
C VAL A 43 -2.30 8.28 0.33
N ALA A 44 -1.77 8.56 1.52
CA ALA A 44 -2.24 7.95 2.78
C ALA A 44 -3.73 8.20 3.03
N GLU A 45 -4.23 9.40 2.71
CA GLU A 45 -5.66 9.71 2.80
C GLU A 45 -6.53 8.76 1.95
N GLN A 46 -6.02 8.29 0.81
CA GLN A 46 -6.76 7.42 -0.10
C GLN A 46 -6.88 5.97 0.40
N LEU A 47 -6.20 5.58 1.48
CA LEU A 47 -6.46 4.30 2.14
C LEU A 47 -7.91 4.21 2.64
N ARG A 48 -8.51 5.35 3.02
CA ARG A 48 -9.90 5.42 3.49
C ARG A 48 -10.93 5.54 2.35
N TYR A 49 -10.49 5.38 1.10
CA TYR A 49 -11.39 5.51 -0.04
C TYR A 49 -12.40 4.34 -0.04
N PRO A 50 -13.71 4.59 -0.23
CA PRO A 50 -14.74 3.55 -0.08
C PRO A 50 -14.60 2.35 -1.03
N ASP A 51 -14.08 2.58 -2.24
CA ASP A 51 -13.83 1.52 -3.21
C ASP A 51 -12.44 0.90 -3.03
N MET A 52 -12.38 -0.43 -3.12
CA MET A 52 -11.15 -1.22 -2.99
C MET A 52 -10.08 -0.85 -4.03
N GLY A 53 -10.46 -0.48 -5.25
CA GLY A 53 -9.52 -0.17 -6.33
C GLY A 53 -8.56 0.96 -5.97
N PRO A 54 -9.05 2.19 -5.70
CA PRO A 54 -8.21 3.27 -5.18
C PRO A 54 -7.45 2.92 -3.89
N MET A 55 -8.11 2.24 -2.95
CA MET A 55 -7.49 1.83 -1.68
C MET A 55 -6.24 0.95 -1.90
N GLY A 56 -6.33 -0.06 -2.77
CA GLY A 56 -5.21 -0.94 -3.11
C GLY A 56 -4.06 -0.17 -3.78
N ILE A 57 -4.37 0.66 -4.79
CA ILE A 57 -3.34 1.45 -5.48
C ILE A 57 -2.66 2.43 -4.50
N ALA A 58 -3.40 2.97 -3.52
CA ALA A 58 -2.83 3.80 -2.47
C ALA A 58 -1.86 3.01 -1.58
N ALA A 59 -2.25 1.82 -1.13
CA ALA A 59 -1.39 0.93 -0.35
C ALA A 59 -0.12 0.54 -1.10
N GLU A 60 -0.24 0.11 -2.38
CA GLU A 60 0.90 -0.15 -3.25
C GLU A 60 1.82 1.06 -3.36
N THR A 61 1.25 2.23 -3.64
CA THR A 61 2.01 3.47 -3.80
C THR A 61 2.77 3.81 -2.52
N LEU A 62 2.14 3.64 -1.36
CA LEU A 62 2.77 3.88 -0.07
C LEU A 62 4.01 3.00 0.11
N VAL A 63 3.86 1.69 -0.09
CA VAL A 63 4.96 0.73 0.09
C VAL A 63 6.07 0.96 -0.94
N LEU A 64 5.72 1.10 -2.23
CA LEU A 64 6.69 1.24 -3.31
C LEU A 64 7.50 2.55 -3.25
N ARG A 65 6.85 3.66 -2.87
CA ARG A 65 7.48 4.99 -2.90
C ARG A 65 8.05 5.43 -1.56
N PHE A 66 7.53 4.91 -0.46
CA PHE A 66 7.90 5.34 0.90
C PHE A 66 8.40 4.20 1.81
N GLY A 67 8.47 2.96 1.31
CA GLY A 67 9.09 1.82 1.99
C GLY A 67 8.46 1.52 3.35
N VAL A 68 9.30 1.31 4.36
CA VAL A 68 8.89 1.03 5.76
C VAL A 68 7.89 2.06 6.29
N ARG A 69 8.06 3.34 5.95
CA ARG A 69 7.12 4.39 6.37
C ARG A 69 5.74 4.19 5.75
N GLY A 70 5.69 3.87 4.46
CA GLY A 70 4.44 3.58 3.76
C GLY A 70 3.77 2.31 4.28
N LEU A 71 4.56 1.24 4.46
CA LEU A 71 4.07 -0.02 5.04
C LEU A 71 3.50 0.19 6.44
N CYS A 72 4.14 1.01 7.27
CA CYS A 72 3.63 1.38 8.59
C CYS A 72 2.25 2.04 8.51
N GLU A 73 2.02 2.93 7.55
CA GLU A 73 0.72 3.59 7.37
C GLU A 73 -0.36 2.59 6.95
N VAL A 74 -0.03 1.67 6.04
CA VAL A 74 -0.95 0.60 5.61
C VAL A 74 -1.32 -0.31 6.78
N ILE A 75 -0.34 -0.76 7.58
CA ILE A 75 -0.58 -1.60 8.76
C ILE A 75 -1.39 -0.84 9.82
N GLY A 76 -1.07 0.43 10.05
CA GLY A 76 -1.85 1.29 10.94
C GLY A 76 -3.31 1.40 10.53
N TYR A 77 -3.59 1.41 9.22
CA TYR A 77 -4.96 1.37 8.71
C TYR A 77 -5.61 -0.01 8.83
N LEU A 78 -4.87 -1.09 8.58
CA LEU A 78 -5.34 -2.47 8.75
C LEU A 78 -5.91 -2.74 10.14
N ILE A 79 -5.29 -2.17 11.18
CA ILE A 79 -5.72 -2.35 12.57
C ILE A 79 -6.70 -1.28 13.06
N SER A 80 -7.18 -0.40 12.17
CA SER A 80 -8.12 0.64 12.57
C SER A 80 -9.51 0.07 12.80
N ASP A 81 -10.19 0.54 13.85
CA ASP A 81 -11.50 0.04 14.28
C ASP A 81 -12.61 0.20 13.22
N ASP A 82 -12.41 1.08 12.24
CA ASP A 82 -13.38 1.42 11.20
C ASP A 82 -13.20 0.57 9.91
N LEU A 83 -12.24 -0.35 9.86
CA LEU A 83 -11.96 -1.14 8.66
C LEU A 83 -12.91 -2.34 8.54
N GLU A 84 -13.67 -2.37 7.44
CA GLU A 84 -14.50 -3.53 7.12
C GLU A 84 -13.66 -4.77 6.78
N PHE A 85 -14.15 -5.96 7.15
CA PHE A 85 -13.44 -7.23 6.96
C PHE A 85 -13.02 -7.48 5.49
N ASN A 86 -13.88 -7.14 4.53
CA ASN A 86 -13.58 -7.27 3.11
C ASN A 86 -12.42 -6.36 2.66
N ALA A 87 -12.33 -5.14 3.19
CA ALA A 87 -11.25 -4.20 2.90
C ALA A 87 -9.95 -4.64 3.58
N HIS A 88 -10.04 -5.21 4.78
CA HIS A 88 -8.91 -5.83 5.47
C HIS A 88 -8.27 -6.95 4.64
N GLU A 89 -9.05 -7.95 4.22
CA GLU A 89 -8.58 -9.06 3.38
C GLU A 89 -7.98 -8.57 2.06
N TYR A 90 -8.61 -7.57 1.44
CA TYR A 90 -8.13 -6.98 0.19
C TYR A 90 -6.77 -6.30 0.33
N LEU A 91 -6.57 -5.53 1.41
CA LEU A 91 -5.29 -4.87 1.68
C LEU A 91 -4.18 -5.86 2.05
N LEU A 92 -4.50 -6.93 2.79
CA LEU A 92 -3.55 -8.02 3.03
C LEU A 92 -3.13 -8.68 1.72
N GLY A 93 -4.08 -9.04 0.86
CA GLY A 93 -3.79 -9.57 -0.49
C GLY A 93 -2.92 -8.61 -1.30
N THR A 94 -3.18 -7.31 -1.25
CA THR A 94 -2.35 -6.30 -1.93
C THR A 94 -0.89 -6.34 -1.46
N LEU A 95 -0.64 -6.50 -0.16
CA LEU A 95 0.73 -6.59 0.38
C LEU A 95 1.39 -7.93 0.00
N GLU A 96 0.62 -9.02 -0.05
CA GLU A 96 1.09 -10.32 -0.54
C GLU A 96 1.48 -10.27 -2.01
N ASP A 97 0.68 -9.63 -2.86
CA ASP A 97 0.98 -9.46 -4.29
C ASP A 97 2.27 -8.67 -4.49
N LEU A 98 2.49 -7.59 -3.71
CA LEU A 98 3.75 -6.86 -3.74
C LEU A 98 4.96 -7.75 -3.44
N TYR A 99 4.81 -8.69 -2.50
CA TYR A 99 5.87 -9.61 -2.10
C TYR A 99 6.07 -10.78 -3.08
N LEU A 100 4.98 -11.43 -3.50
CA LEU A 100 4.97 -12.64 -4.31
C LEU A 100 5.14 -12.37 -5.80
N GLU A 101 4.55 -11.28 -6.29
CA GLU A 101 4.48 -10.94 -7.71
C GLU A 101 5.32 -9.73 -8.09
N GLU A 102 5.50 -8.76 -7.21
CA GLU A 102 6.27 -7.54 -7.53
C GLU A 102 7.72 -7.54 -7.02
N ASP A 103 8.12 -8.57 -6.26
CA ASP A 103 9.45 -8.71 -5.64
C ASP A 103 9.82 -7.50 -4.77
N VAL A 104 8.83 -6.90 -4.12
CA VAL A 104 9.04 -5.86 -3.12
C VAL A 104 9.46 -6.55 -1.82
N PRO A 105 10.51 -6.06 -1.13
CA PRO A 105 11.03 -6.69 0.09
C PRO A 105 10.15 -6.41 1.32
N VAL A 106 8.83 -6.64 1.21
CA VAL A 106 7.84 -6.39 2.27
C VAL A 106 8.20 -7.15 3.54
N ARG A 107 8.60 -8.42 3.42
CA ARG A 107 9.05 -9.22 4.57
C ARG A 107 10.23 -8.59 5.30
N ASP A 108 11.27 -8.15 4.59
CA ASP A 108 12.43 -7.50 5.22
C ASP A 108 12.04 -6.18 5.91
N MET A 109 11.10 -5.43 5.33
CA MET A 109 10.53 -4.24 5.95
C MET A 109 9.81 -4.58 7.27
N LEU A 110 8.96 -5.62 7.27
CA LEU A 110 8.28 -6.11 8.48
C LEU A 110 9.29 -6.56 9.55
N VAL A 111 10.32 -7.32 9.17
CA VAL A 111 11.39 -7.73 10.10
C VAL A 111 12.10 -6.51 10.67
N SER A 112 12.46 -5.53 9.84
CA SER A 112 13.06 -4.27 10.30
C SER A 112 12.16 -3.53 11.29
N MET A 113 10.84 -3.55 11.10
CA MET A 113 9.89 -2.89 12.00
C MET A 113 9.80 -3.60 13.36
N THR A 114 9.86 -4.93 13.41
CA THR A 114 9.80 -5.66 14.69
C THR A 114 10.96 -5.33 15.63
N ALA A 115 12.14 -5.02 15.09
CA ALA A 115 13.33 -4.65 15.84
C ALA A 115 13.34 -3.18 16.32
N ASP A 116 12.38 -2.35 15.88
CA ASP A 116 12.35 -0.92 16.16
C ASP A 116 11.20 -0.59 17.15
N ASP A 117 11.52 0.13 18.23
CA ASP A 117 10.56 0.49 19.28
C ASP A 117 9.51 1.50 18.83
N ARG A 118 9.74 2.21 17.72
CA ARG A 118 8.74 3.13 17.14
C ARG A 118 7.48 2.41 16.66
N TYR A 119 7.56 1.10 16.39
CA TYR A 119 6.44 0.30 15.88
C TYR A 119 5.92 -0.69 16.92
N ILE A 120 6.20 -0.48 18.21
CA ILE A 120 5.84 -1.42 19.28
C ILE A 120 4.34 -1.76 19.29
N ASP A 121 3.49 -0.77 19.02
CA ASP A 121 2.04 -0.95 19.00
C ASP A 121 1.56 -1.79 17.82
N LEU A 122 2.32 -1.83 16.72
CA LEU A 122 2.02 -2.60 15.52
C LEU A 122 2.62 -4.02 15.55
N ARG A 123 3.51 -4.32 16.51
CA ARG A 123 4.26 -5.59 16.58
C ARG A 123 3.37 -6.84 16.54
N PRO A 124 2.23 -6.92 17.26
CA PRO A 124 1.39 -8.11 17.21
C PRO A 124 0.95 -8.44 15.77
N THR A 125 0.46 -7.43 15.04
CA THR A 125 0.04 -7.56 13.65
C THR A 125 1.21 -7.87 12.72
N ILE A 126 2.35 -7.22 12.91
CA ILE A 126 3.55 -7.50 12.10
C ILE A 126 4.00 -8.97 12.28
N VAL A 127 3.96 -9.50 13.50
CA VAL A 127 4.31 -10.90 13.78
C VAL A 127 3.34 -11.85 13.10
N GLU A 128 2.02 -11.59 13.21
CA GLU A 128 0.99 -12.38 12.52
C GLU A 128 1.21 -12.40 11.00
N MET A 129 1.51 -11.24 10.39
CA MET A 129 1.84 -11.14 8.97
C MET A 129 3.12 -11.91 8.62
N LEU A 130 4.14 -11.92 9.48
CA LEU A 130 5.39 -12.67 9.24
C LEU A 130 5.21 -14.19 9.36
N GLU A 131 4.20 -14.63 10.11
CA GLU A 131 3.81 -16.04 10.27
C GLU A 131 2.85 -16.51 9.15
N ASN A 132 2.28 -15.59 8.37
CA ASN A 132 1.45 -15.93 7.21
C ASN A 132 2.27 -16.73 6.17
N PRO A 133 1.76 -17.90 5.70
CA PRO A 133 2.42 -18.71 4.69
C PRO A 133 2.81 -17.95 3.41
N ASN A 134 1.98 -17.00 2.96
CA ASN A 134 2.22 -16.22 1.74
C ASN A 134 3.35 -15.19 1.91
N MET A 135 3.70 -14.83 3.13
CA MET A 135 4.80 -13.93 3.45
C MET A 135 6.05 -14.67 3.96
N ALA A 136 6.10 -16.00 3.83
CA ALA A 136 7.25 -16.81 4.25
C ALA A 136 8.51 -16.50 3.42
N ALA A 137 9.69 -16.57 4.05
CA ALA A 137 10.96 -16.05 3.52
C ALA A 137 11.41 -16.63 2.15
N ASP A 138 10.93 -17.80 1.78
CA ASP A 138 11.25 -18.51 0.55
C ASP A 138 10.24 -18.30 -0.59
N MET A 139 9.19 -17.51 -0.34
CA MET A 139 8.11 -17.26 -1.30
C MET A 139 8.27 -15.94 -2.07
N GLN A 140 9.27 -15.11 -1.77
CA GLN A 140 9.45 -13.80 -2.44
C GLN A 140 9.62 -13.97 -3.95
N GLY A 141 8.82 -13.24 -4.74
CA GLY A 141 8.87 -13.32 -6.19
C GLY A 141 8.47 -14.68 -6.78
N ALA A 142 7.94 -15.62 -5.97
CA ALA A 142 7.70 -17.00 -6.39
C ALA A 142 6.66 -17.12 -7.52
N LEU A 143 5.79 -16.12 -7.70
CA LEU A 143 4.77 -16.10 -8.74
C LEU A 143 5.20 -15.36 -10.01
N ARG A 144 6.39 -14.74 -10.03
CA ARG A 144 7.04 -14.22 -11.24
C ARG A 144 7.59 -15.36 -12.09
N THR A 145 6.73 -16.14 -12.72
CA THR A 145 7.16 -17.04 -13.80
C THR A 145 7.59 -16.26 -15.05
N PRO A 146 8.66 -16.69 -15.76
CA PRO A 146 9.21 -15.99 -16.93
C PRO A 146 8.30 -15.98 -18.16
#